data_AF-A0A1M6L7R2-F1
#
_entry.id   AF-A0A1M6L7R2-F1
#
_cell.length_a   1.000
_cell.length_b   1.000
_cell.length_c   1.000
_cell.angle_alpha   90.00
_cell.angle_beta   90.00
_cell.angle_gamma   90.00
#
_symmetry.space_group_name_H-M   'P 1'
#
loop_
_entity.id
_entity.type
_entity.pdbx_description
1 polymer ?
#
loop_
_entity_poly.entity_id
_entity_poly.type
_entity_poly.pdbx_seq_one_letter_code
_entity_poly.pdbx_strand_id
1 'polypeptide(L)'
;MRYTLRDGVLFACAASILILSYSLQPTSVIGRDLHTSLSGGEVVSSFDTHSGFQGDGKSCTVITFEDDAFLQRIQQQPNLWKPFPPDETVKTLLYGVYTDEYAIYPCVTGKDSPEEPLIPPMEKGYYLLEDRHSQAKENPDLLERSSYNFTLSVYDADNRTLYYYKLDT
;
A
#
# COMPACT_ATOMS: atom_id res chain seq x y z
N MET A 1 23.25 -74.53 -3.50
CA MET A 1 22.89 -73.18 -4.00
C MET A 1 22.79 -72.29 -2.76
N ARG A 2 23.91 -71.66 -2.41
CA ARG A 2 24.14 -70.19 -2.40
C ARG A 2 23.57 -69.48 -1.16
N TYR A 3 24.51 -68.99 -0.35
CA TYR A 3 24.38 -68.13 0.83
C TYR A 3 23.63 -66.82 0.54
N THR A 4 22.89 -66.29 1.52
CA THR A 4 22.61 -64.84 1.68
C THR A 4 22.45 -64.57 3.19
N LEU A 5 23.51 -64.14 3.89
CA LEU A 5 24.00 -62.77 4.13
C LEU A 5 23.05 -61.86 4.94
N ARG A 6 23.66 -61.34 6.00
CA ARG A 6 23.21 -60.63 7.19
C ARG A 6 23.14 -59.11 6.93
N ASP A 7 22.39 -58.42 7.79
CA ASP A 7 22.54 -57.03 8.25
C ASP A 7 22.41 -55.87 7.24
N GLY A 8 21.59 -54.88 7.62
CA GLY A 8 21.53 -53.59 6.95
C GLY A 8 20.40 -52.71 7.46
N VAL A 9 20.59 -52.09 8.63
CA VAL A 9 19.76 -50.98 9.11
C VAL A 9 19.89 -49.84 8.10
N LEU A 10 18.81 -49.56 7.36
CA LEU A 10 18.70 -48.39 6.50
C LEU A 10 18.42 -47.17 7.37
N PHE A 11 19.49 -46.46 7.77
CA PHE A 11 19.38 -45.06 8.18
C PHE A 11 19.11 -44.22 6.93
N ALA A 12 17.84 -43.96 6.65
CA ALA A 12 17.45 -42.93 5.69
C ALA A 12 17.66 -41.57 6.35
N CYS A 13 18.78 -40.91 6.06
CA CYS A 13 18.98 -39.51 6.36
C CYS A 13 17.98 -38.68 5.54
N ALA A 14 16.87 -38.28 6.16
CA ALA A 14 15.98 -37.27 5.61
C ALA A 14 16.71 -35.92 5.65
N ALA A 15 17.32 -35.53 4.53
CA ALA A 15 17.78 -34.16 4.33
C ALA A 15 16.54 -33.28 4.12
N SER A 16 16.08 -32.65 5.19
CA SER A 16 15.05 -31.62 5.15
C SER A 16 15.59 -30.43 4.38
N ILE A 17 15.23 -30.30 3.10
CA ILE A 17 15.44 -29.07 2.34
C ILE A 17 14.48 -28.03 2.93
N LEU A 18 14.99 -27.21 3.85
CA LEU A 18 14.35 -25.96 4.26
C LEU A 18 14.37 -25.04 3.03
N ILE A 19 13.31 -25.11 2.22
CA ILE A 19 13.03 -24.06 1.25
C ILE A 19 12.66 -22.84 2.10
N LEU A 20 13.64 -21.95 2.30
CA LEU A 20 13.37 -20.59 2.77
C LEU A 20 12.49 -19.94 1.69
N SER A 21 11.17 -20.04 1.84
CA SER A 21 10.27 -19.12 1.19
C SER A 21 10.60 -17.76 1.78
N TYR A 22 11.44 -16.99 1.08
CA TYR A 22 11.49 -15.55 1.28
C TYR A 22 10.11 -15.02 0.88
N SER A 23 9.16 -15.10 1.81
CA SER A 23 7.97 -14.27 1.81
C SER A 23 8.49 -12.85 1.82
N LEU A 24 8.49 -12.20 0.64
CA LEU A 24 8.70 -10.76 0.54
C LEU A 24 7.75 -10.11 1.55
N GLN A 25 8.29 -9.56 2.63
CA GLN A 25 7.46 -8.86 3.61
C GLN A 25 6.70 -7.75 2.86
N PRO A 26 5.43 -7.49 3.16
CA PRO A 26 4.62 -6.46 2.49
C PRO A 26 5.36 -5.11 2.34
N THR A 27 6.16 -4.77 3.34
CA THR A 27 7.01 -3.57 3.40
C THR A 27 8.09 -3.51 2.30
N SER A 28 8.54 -4.64 1.75
CA SER A 28 9.52 -4.65 0.66
C SER A 28 8.90 -4.24 -0.69
N VAL A 29 7.67 -4.68 -0.97
CA VAL A 29 6.92 -4.30 -2.17
C VAL A 29 6.53 -2.83 -2.07
N ILE A 30 5.97 -2.43 -0.94
CA ILE A 30 5.57 -1.04 -0.71
C ILE A 30 6.79 -0.11 -0.78
N GLY A 31 7.91 -0.47 -0.14
CA GLY A 31 9.11 0.37 -0.18
C GLY A 31 9.67 0.57 -1.59
N ARG A 32 9.53 -0.43 -2.48
CA ARG A 32 9.90 -0.28 -3.89
C ARG A 32 8.99 0.70 -4.60
N ASP A 33 7.67 0.58 -4.41
CA ASP A 33 6.67 1.46 -5.03
C ASP A 33 6.84 2.92 -4.52
N LEU A 34 7.30 3.10 -3.28
CA LEU A 34 7.57 4.42 -2.69
C LEU A 34 8.99 4.96 -2.92
N HIS A 35 9.84 4.20 -3.62
CA HIS A 35 11.25 4.54 -3.82
C HIS A 35 12.01 4.87 -2.52
N THR A 36 11.64 4.22 -1.40
CA THR A 36 12.26 4.44 -0.10
C THR A 36 12.16 3.21 0.80
N SER A 37 13.07 3.10 1.77
CA SER A 37 13.06 1.99 2.72
C SER A 37 12.01 2.19 3.81
N LEU A 38 11.21 1.14 4.05
CA LEU A 38 10.30 1.02 5.19
C LEU A 38 10.94 0.36 6.42
N SER A 39 12.27 0.36 6.53
CA SER A 39 12.97 -0.13 7.71
C SER A 39 12.51 0.61 8.97
N GLY A 40 12.19 -0.16 10.01
CA GLY A 40 11.61 0.33 11.26
C GLY A 40 10.09 0.48 11.23
N GLY A 41 9.44 0.17 10.11
CA GLY A 41 7.98 0.17 9.99
C GLY A 41 7.37 -1.17 10.38
N GLU A 42 6.31 -1.12 11.20
CA GLU A 42 5.47 -2.27 11.56
C GLU A 42 4.10 -2.16 10.89
N VAL A 43 3.65 -3.23 10.24
CA VAL A 43 2.29 -3.29 9.66
C VAL A 43 1.29 -3.53 10.78
N VAL A 44 0.42 -2.55 11.05
CA VAL A 44 -0.58 -2.63 12.13
C VAL A 44 -1.99 -2.99 11.63
N SER A 45 -2.27 -2.73 10.35
CA SER A 45 -3.55 -3.10 9.73
C SER A 45 -3.38 -3.24 8.22
N SER A 46 -4.15 -4.13 7.61
CA SER A 46 -4.22 -4.24 6.16
C SER A 46 -5.55 -4.82 5.71
N PHE A 47 -6.04 -4.37 4.55
CA PHE A 47 -7.11 -5.03 3.83
C PHE A 47 -6.84 -5.01 2.32
N ASP A 48 -7.43 -5.97 1.63
CA ASP A 48 -7.42 -6.05 0.17
C ASP A 48 -8.77 -6.62 -0.30
N THR A 49 -9.45 -5.93 -1.21
CA THR A 49 -10.72 -6.35 -1.80
C THR A 49 -10.59 -6.80 -3.24
N HIS A 50 -9.40 -6.76 -3.84
CA HIS A 50 -9.21 -7.20 -5.22
C HIS A 50 -9.57 -8.69 -5.34
N SER A 51 -10.44 -9.00 -6.29
CA SER A 51 -10.89 -10.37 -6.52
C SER A 51 -11.30 -10.59 -7.99
N GLY A 52 -11.41 -11.85 -8.39
CA GLY A 52 -11.83 -12.21 -9.74
C GLY A 52 -10.80 -11.89 -10.84
N PHE A 53 -11.24 -11.91 -12.09
CA PHE A 53 -10.37 -11.76 -13.28
C PHE A 53 -10.10 -10.30 -13.65
N GLN A 54 -11.01 -9.38 -13.33
CA GLN A 54 -10.86 -7.96 -13.65
C GLN A 54 -9.82 -7.30 -12.74
N GLY A 55 -9.69 -7.80 -11.50
CA GLY A 55 -8.71 -7.27 -10.56
C GLY A 55 -9.10 -5.91 -10.00
N ASP A 56 -10.39 -5.56 -10.05
CA ASP A 56 -10.92 -4.34 -9.45
C ASP A 56 -11.02 -4.48 -7.94
N GLY A 57 -10.83 -3.37 -7.25
CA GLY A 57 -10.91 -3.31 -5.80
C GLY A 57 -10.07 -2.19 -5.23
N LYS A 58 -9.87 -2.29 -3.92
CA LYS A 58 -9.03 -1.40 -3.16
C LYS A 58 -8.26 -2.17 -2.12
N SER A 59 -7.09 -1.66 -1.79
CA SER A 59 -6.30 -2.18 -0.68
C SER A 59 -5.71 -1.04 0.13
N CYS A 60 -5.52 -1.30 1.42
CA CYS A 60 -4.78 -0.41 2.29
C CYS A 60 -3.83 -1.23 3.17
N THR A 61 -2.61 -0.73 3.36
CA THR A 61 -1.70 -1.20 4.41
C THR A 61 -1.32 -0.01 5.27
N VAL A 62 -1.53 -0.14 6.58
CA VAL A 62 -1.21 0.88 7.58
C VAL A 62 0.06 0.45 8.31
N ILE A 63 1.05 1.34 8.34
CA ILE A 63 2.39 1.08 8.86
C ILE A 63 2.74 2.16 9.87
N THR A 64 3.11 1.77 11.09
CA THR A 64 3.59 2.70 12.13
C THR A 64 5.10 2.64 12.26
N PHE A 65 5.72 3.75 12.64
CA PHE A 65 7.15 3.85 12.89
C PHE A 65 7.44 4.29 14.32
N GLU A 66 8.47 3.72 14.93
CA GLU A 66 8.87 4.07 16.29
C GLU A 66 9.53 5.47 16.37
N ASP A 67 10.16 5.91 15.28
CA ASP A 67 10.92 7.16 15.19
C ASP A 67 10.63 7.94 13.89
N ASP A 68 11.30 9.09 13.76
CA ASP A 68 11.13 10.00 12.62
C ASP A 68 12.04 9.64 11.43
N ALA A 69 12.73 8.49 11.44
CA ALA A 69 13.69 8.17 10.38
C ALA A 69 13.01 8.00 9.02
N PHE A 70 11.76 7.52 8.97
CA PHE A 70 10.98 7.49 7.74
C PHE A 70 10.60 8.90 7.27
N LEU A 71 10.14 9.76 8.17
CA LEU A 71 9.84 11.17 7.89
C LEU A 71 11.06 11.88 7.28
N GLN A 72 12.24 11.70 7.89
CA GLN A 72 13.49 12.29 7.40
C GLN A 72 13.84 11.81 5.98
N ARG A 73 13.58 10.54 5.65
CA ARG A 73 13.82 10.00 4.29
C ARG A 73 12.88 10.60 3.26
N ILE A 74 11.57 10.69 3.54
CA ILE A 74 10.62 11.25 2.57
C ILE A 74 10.82 12.76 2.38
N GLN A 75 11.26 13.48 3.42
CA GLN A 75 11.63 14.90 3.33
C GLN A 75 12.84 15.16 2.40
N GLN A 76 13.71 14.17 2.22
CA GLN A 76 14.82 14.24 1.26
C GLN A 76 14.38 13.98 -0.19
N GLN A 77 13.08 13.74 -0.43
CA GLN A 77 12.50 13.48 -1.74
C GLN A 77 11.37 14.49 -2.09
N PRO A 78 11.63 15.81 -2.07
CA PRO A 78 10.60 16.84 -2.23
C PRO A 78 9.94 16.87 -3.62
N ASN A 79 10.55 16.21 -4.62
CA ASN A 79 9.96 16.06 -5.96
C ASN A 79 8.94 14.90 -6.04
N LEU A 80 8.92 14.02 -5.04
CA LEU A 80 8.02 12.86 -4.97
C LEU A 80 6.95 13.07 -3.90
N TRP A 81 7.37 13.43 -2.68
CA TRP A 81 6.48 13.63 -1.54
C TRP A 81 6.15 15.12 -1.38
N LYS A 82 4.86 15.44 -1.45
CA LYS A 82 4.35 16.80 -1.23
C LYS A 82 3.87 16.96 0.22
N PRO A 83 4.10 18.10 0.88
CA PRO A 83 3.61 18.34 2.23
C PRO A 83 2.10 18.57 2.26
N PHE A 84 1.48 18.36 3.42
CA PHE A 84 0.12 18.82 3.70
C PHE A 84 0.09 20.36 3.89
N PRO A 85 -1.04 21.03 3.58
CA PRO A 85 -2.30 20.46 3.09
C PRO A 85 -2.21 19.95 1.64
N PRO A 86 -2.99 18.91 1.27
CA PRO A 86 -2.94 18.36 -0.08
C PRO A 86 -3.53 19.31 -1.12
N ASP A 87 -3.16 19.12 -2.38
CA ASP A 87 -3.85 19.74 -3.51
C ASP A 87 -5.32 19.27 -3.61
N GLU A 88 -6.14 20.00 -4.38
CA GLU A 88 -7.58 19.73 -4.47
C GLU A 88 -7.89 18.32 -5.01
N THR A 89 -7.05 17.76 -5.87
CA THR A 89 -7.19 16.38 -6.34
C THR A 89 -7.09 15.40 -5.19
N VAL A 90 -5.99 15.43 -4.44
CA VAL A 90 -5.79 14.50 -3.31
C VAL A 90 -6.79 14.75 -2.17
N LYS A 91 -7.12 16.01 -1.90
CA LYS A 91 -8.16 16.37 -0.93
C LYS A 91 -9.52 15.76 -1.30
N THR A 92 -9.91 15.82 -2.58
CA THR A 92 -11.16 15.22 -3.07
C THR A 92 -11.12 13.70 -2.94
N LEU A 93 -10.00 13.04 -3.27
CA LEU A 93 -9.87 11.60 -3.09
C LEU A 93 -9.95 11.15 -1.63
N LEU A 94 -9.38 11.94 -0.71
CA LEU A 94 -9.36 11.63 0.72
C LEU A 94 -10.69 11.91 1.40
N TYR A 95 -11.31 13.06 1.13
CA TYR A 95 -12.42 13.59 1.95
C TYR A 95 -13.69 13.86 1.15
N GLY A 96 -13.64 13.76 -0.18
CA GLY A 96 -14.74 14.15 -1.05
C GLY A 96 -14.92 15.67 -1.13
N VAL A 97 -15.98 16.06 -1.85
CA VAL A 97 -16.44 17.45 -1.99
C VAL A 97 -17.95 17.45 -1.83
N TYR A 98 -18.47 18.34 -0.99
CA TYR A 98 -19.90 18.47 -0.74
C TYR A 98 -20.31 19.92 -0.94
N THR A 99 -21.18 20.16 -1.91
CA THR A 99 -21.75 21.47 -2.22
C THR A 99 -23.27 21.35 -2.35
N ASP A 100 -23.96 22.48 -2.45
CA ASP A 100 -25.42 22.48 -2.70
C ASP A 100 -25.78 21.93 -4.09
N GLU A 101 -24.84 21.91 -5.03
CA GLU A 101 -25.07 21.53 -6.44
C GLU A 101 -24.70 20.06 -6.71
N TYR A 102 -23.64 19.56 -6.08
CA TYR A 102 -23.16 18.21 -6.26
C TYR A 102 -22.34 17.71 -5.06
N ALA A 103 -22.24 16.38 -4.96
CA ALA A 103 -21.38 15.70 -4.01
C ALA A 103 -20.47 14.69 -4.73
N ILE A 104 -19.20 14.70 -4.35
CA ILE A 104 -18.20 13.69 -4.71
C ILE A 104 -17.83 12.99 -3.42
N TYR A 105 -18.09 11.69 -3.32
CA TYR A 105 -17.72 10.89 -2.16
C TYR A 105 -16.21 10.60 -2.13
N PRO A 106 -15.61 10.42 -0.94
CA PRO A 106 -14.22 10.03 -0.84
C PRO A 106 -13.95 8.70 -1.54
N CYS A 107 -12.79 8.59 -2.18
CA CYS A 107 -12.32 7.36 -2.83
C CYS A 107 -11.45 6.52 -1.89
N VAL A 108 -10.79 7.16 -0.92
CA VAL A 108 -9.93 6.51 0.08
C VAL A 108 -10.76 6.13 1.29
N THR A 109 -11.36 4.96 1.24
CA THR A 109 -12.38 4.53 2.21
C THR A 109 -12.12 3.13 2.73
N GLY A 110 -12.60 2.83 3.94
CA GLY A 110 -12.41 1.53 4.57
C GLY A 110 -13.08 0.39 3.81
N LYS A 111 -12.64 -0.85 4.05
CA LYS A 111 -13.17 -2.06 3.39
C LYS A 111 -14.70 -2.10 3.35
N ASP A 112 -15.33 -1.86 4.50
CA ASP A 112 -16.78 -2.00 4.70
C ASP A 112 -17.50 -0.65 4.93
N SER A 113 -16.78 0.47 4.80
CA SER A 113 -17.30 1.84 5.01
C SER A 113 -17.05 2.71 3.77
N PRO A 114 -17.83 2.54 2.68
CA PRO A 114 -17.57 3.19 1.39
C PRO A 114 -17.83 4.69 1.36
N GLU A 115 -18.51 5.25 2.37
CA GLU A 115 -18.86 6.68 2.44
C GLU A 115 -17.99 7.44 3.45
N GLU A 116 -17.22 6.73 4.28
CA GLU A 116 -16.41 7.34 5.35
C GLU A 116 -14.93 7.40 4.93
N PRO A 117 -14.28 8.59 5.04
CA PRO A 117 -12.84 8.71 4.85
C PRO A 117 -12.08 7.74 5.75
N LEU A 118 -11.19 6.94 5.15
CA LEU A 118 -10.34 6.01 5.90
C LEU A 118 -9.28 6.74 6.74
N ILE A 119 -8.75 7.83 6.20
CA ILE A 119 -7.68 8.61 6.81
C ILE A 119 -8.32 9.86 7.43
N PRO A 120 -8.15 10.11 8.73
CA PRO A 120 -8.69 11.31 9.35
C PRO A 120 -8.00 12.59 8.81
N PRO A 121 -8.63 13.76 8.92
CA PRO A 121 -7.97 15.04 8.67
C PRO A 121 -6.70 15.19 9.52
N MET A 122 -5.61 15.66 8.92
CA MET A 122 -4.34 15.91 9.59
C MET A 122 -3.74 17.25 9.18
N GLU A 123 -3.00 17.89 10.09
CA GLU A 123 -2.34 19.17 9.83
C GLU A 123 -0.93 18.97 9.27
N LYS A 124 -0.19 17.99 9.79
CA LYS A 124 1.21 17.74 9.43
C LYS A 124 1.36 16.37 8.82
N GLY A 125 1.77 16.34 7.57
CA GLY A 125 2.00 15.10 6.87
C GLY A 125 2.57 15.33 5.49
N TYR A 126 2.73 14.23 4.77
CA TYR A 126 3.20 14.20 3.40
C TYR A 126 2.35 13.22 2.60
N TYR A 127 2.17 13.49 1.31
CA TYR A 127 1.51 12.55 0.41
C TYR A 127 2.31 12.32 -0.87
N LEU A 128 2.09 11.15 -1.45
CA LEU A 128 2.56 10.77 -2.77
C LEU A 128 1.39 10.14 -3.52
N LEU A 129 0.97 10.78 -4.60
CA LEU A 129 -0.06 10.27 -5.52
C LEU A 129 0.63 9.79 -6.78
N GLU A 130 0.48 8.50 -7.08
CA GLU A 130 0.88 7.89 -8.35
C GLU A 130 -0.38 7.51 -9.13
N ASP A 131 -0.56 8.15 -10.28
CA ASP A 131 -1.61 7.81 -11.23
C ASP A 131 -1.12 6.68 -12.15
N ARG A 132 -1.64 5.48 -11.90
CA ARG A 132 -1.28 4.23 -12.59
C ARG A 132 -2.19 3.96 -13.79
N HIS A 133 -3.16 4.82 -14.06
CA HIS A 133 -4.12 4.63 -15.14
C HIS A 133 -3.44 4.71 -16.51
N SER A 134 -3.79 3.79 -17.42
CA SER A 134 -3.15 3.69 -18.75
C SER A 134 -3.31 4.96 -19.60
N GLN A 135 -4.37 5.72 -19.35
CA GLN A 135 -4.70 6.98 -20.05
C GLN A 135 -4.22 8.24 -19.30
N ALA A 136 -3.41 8.10 -18.24
CA ALA A 136 -3.01 9.24 -17.41
C ALA A 136 -2.24 10.32 -18.18
N LYS A 137 -1.63 9.97 -19.33
CA LYS A 137 -0.91 10.92 -20.18
C LYS A 137 -1.85 11.69 -21.10
N GLU A 138 -2.86 11.02 -21.64
CA GLU A 138 -3.80 11.57 -22.61
C GLU A 138 -4.93 12.35 -21.94
N ASN A 139 -5.36 11.93 -20.75
CA ASN A 139 -6.32 12.62 -19.92
C ASN A 139 -5.73 12.82 -18.52
N PRO A 140 -4.93 13.88 -18.27
CA PRO A 140 -4.20 14.04 -17.02
C PRO A 140 -5.08 14.43 -15.82
N ASP A 141 -6.31 14.89 -16.05
CA ASP A 141 -7.22 15.18 -14.95
C ASP A 141 -7.82 13.87 -14.42
N LEU A 142 -7.33 13.45 -13.26
CA LEU A 142 -7.76 12.20 -12.63
C LEU A 142 -9.25 12.25 -12.30
N LEU A 143 -9.79 13.37 -11.82
CA LEU A 143 -11.16 13.47 -11.32
C LEU A 143 -12.21 13.53 -12.44
N GLU A 144 -11.81 13.81 -13.68
CA GLU A 144 -12.72 13.83 -14.84
C GLU A 144 -12.85 12.45 -15.52
N ARG A 145 -12.12 11.41 -15.06
CA ARG A 145 -12.16 10.07 -15.65
C ARG A 145 -13.31 9.24 -15.12
N SER A 146 -13.78 8.31 -15.96
CA SER A 146 -14.82 7.33 -15.58
C SER A 146 -14.32 6.19 -14.68
N SER A 147 -13.01 6.03 -14.56
CA SER A 147 -12.35 4.96 -13.81
C SER A 147 -11.04 5.46 -13.22
N TYR A 148 -10.69 4.91 -12.05
CA TYR A 148 -9.49 5.27 -11.30
C TYR A 148 -8.56 4.08 -11.15
N ASN A 149 -7.28 4.31 -11.46
CA ASN A 149 -6.22 3.39 -11.12
C ASN A 149 -5.07 4.21 -10.52
N PHE A 150 -4.97 4.25 -9.19
CA PHE A 150 -3.96 5.05 -8.50
C PHE A 150 -3.41 4.35 -7.26
N THR A 151 -2.23 4.79 -6.85
CA THR A 151 -1.67 4.57 -5.51
C THR A 151 -1.61 5.91 -4.80
N LEU A 152 -2.18 6.00 -3.59
CA LEU A 152 -2.07 7.18 -2.74
C LEU A 152 -1.44 6.77 -1.41
N SER A 153 -0.29 7.36 -1.13
CA SER A 153 0.40 7.20 0.14
C SER A 153 0.30 8.47 0.95
N VAL A 154 -0.09 8.36 2.21
CA VAL A 154 -0.22 9.48 3.14
C VAL A 154 0.56 9.14 4.39
N TYR A 155 1.53 9.98 4.75
CA TYR A 155 2.26 9.89 6.00
C TYR A 155 1.76 10.96 6.97
N ASP A 156 1.11 10.52 8.04
CA ASP A 156 0.74 11.31 9.20
C ASP A 156 1.97 11.49 10.10
N ALA A 157 2.49 12.72 10.15
CA ALA A 157 3.71 13.02 10.89
C ALA A 157 3.46 13.13 12.41
N ASP A 158 2.23 13.46 12.83
CA ASP A 158 1.89 13.56 14.25
C ASP A 158 1.76 12.16 14.88
N ASN A 159 1.26 11.18 14.12
CA ASN A 159 1.08 9.80 14.56
C ASN A 159 2.14 8.81 14.04
N ARG A 160 3.13 9.28 13.27
CA ARG A 160 4.16 8.45 12.61
C ARG A 160 3.56 7.26 11.86
N THR A 161 2.48 7.52 11.12
CA THR A 161 1.69 6.48 10.47
C THR A 161 1.66 6.70 8.96
N LEU A 162 2.09 5.69 8.21
CA LEU A 162 1.95 5.63 6.76
C LEU A 162 0.72 4.82 6.39
N TYR A 163 -0.18 5.44 5.63
CA TYR A 163 -1.27 4.79 4.92
C TYR A 163 -0.84 4.58 3.48
N TYR A 164 -0.78 3.33 3.04
CA TYR A 164 -0.49 2.96 1.67
C TYR A 164 -1.75 2.41 1.02
N TYR A 165 -2.39 3.19 0.15
CA TYR A 165 -3.70 2.88 -0.42
C TYR A 165 -3.61 2.67 -1.94
N LYS A 166 -4.28 1.64 -2.45
CA LYS A 166 -4.47 1.38 -3.88
C LYS A 166 -5.95 1.33 -4.21
N LEU A 167 -6.31 1.92 -5.34
CA LEU A 167 -7.61 1.77 -5.97
C LEU A 167 -7.40 1.37 -7.42
N ASP A 168 -8.10 0.32 -7.85
CA ASP A 168 -8.12 -0.21 -9.21
C ASP A 168 -9.59 -0.44 -9.60
N THR A 169 -10.08 0.28 -10.61
CA THR A 169 -11.47 0.22 -11.12
C THR A 169 -11.50 0.39 -12.64
#